data_AF-A0AAD4TPH1-F1
#
_entry.id   AF-A0AAD4TPH1-F1
#
_cell.length_a   1.000
_cell.length_b   1.000
_cell.length_c   1.000
_cell.angle_alpha   90.00
_cell.angle_beta   90.00
_cell.angle_gamma   90.00
#
_symmetry.space_group_name_H-M   'P 1'
#
loop_
_entity.id
_entity.type
_entity.pdbx_description
1 polymer ?
#
loop_
_entity_poly.entity_id
_entity_poly.type
_entity_poly.pdbx_seq_one_letter_code
_entity_poly.pdbx_strand_id
1 'polypeptide(L)'
;MSSVADRAIVKKKRLCDVVGTHPYRVNNKHDDKYKPFPPSKIIQRVEKLVGWELCYSLTSQNRKHFVNELCYGVPRSDQVRDAIMAVGIAGVGLAAMGLIGVMFSRNKKQKQ
;
A
#
# COMPACT_ATOMS: atom_id res chain seq x y z
N MET A 1 4.59 -18.84 -15.41
CA MET A 1 3.85 -17.90 -16.28
C MET A 1 4.78 -16.74 -16.58
N SER A 2 5.11 -16.50 -17.85
CA SER A 2 5.95 -15.36 -18.24
C SER A 2 5.15 -14.07 -18.01
N SER A 3 5.53 -13.28 -17.01
CA SER A 3 4.93 -11.97 -16.78
C SER A 3 5.34 -11.06 -17.94
N VAL A 4 4.46 -10.90 -18.93
CA VAL A 4 4.55 -9.76 -19.85
C VAL A 4 4.61 -8.53 -18.95
N ALA A 5 5.71 -7.78 -19.03
CA ALA A 5 5.82 -6.53 -18.30
C ALA A 5 4.80 -5.58 -18.92
N ASP A 6 3.63 -5.49 -18.29
CA ASP A 6 2.64 -4.47 -18.61
C ASP A 6 3.33 -3.11 -18.53
N ARG A 7 3.19 -2.30 -19.57
CA ARG A 7 3.77 -0.97 -19.67
C ARG A 7 2.65 0.06 -19.56
N ALA A 8 2.88 1.12 -18.79
CA ALA A 8 1.94 2.21 -18.60
C ALA A 8 2.59 3.54 -18.95
N ILE A 9 1.84 4.43 -19.61
CA ILE A 9 2.29 5.77 -19.96
C ILE A 9 1.57 6.79 -19.08
N VAL A 10 2.33 7.68 -18.44
CA VAL A 10 1.77 8.79 -17.66
C VAL A 10 1.19 9.83 -18.63
N LYS A 11 -0.11 10.14 -18.50
CA LYS A 11 -0.82 11.09 -19.36
C LYS A 11 -1.45 12.21 -18.53
N LYS A 12 -1.39 13.44 -19.04
CA LYS A 12 -2.13 14.60 -18.52
C LYS A 12 -3.37 14.82 -19.38
N LYS A 13 -4.56 14.76 -18.78
CA LYS A 13 -5.87 14.92 -19.46
C LYS A 13 -6.82 15.73 -18.58
N ARG A 14 -7.90 16.26 -19.16
CA ARG A 14 -8.96 16.86 -18.35
C ARG A 14 -9.67 15.77 -17.55
N LEU A 15 -10.10 16.12 -16.34
CA LEU A 15 -10.76 15.16 -15.46
C LEU A 15 -12.06 14.60 -16.08
N CYS A 16 -12.84 15.45 -16.76
CA CYS A 16 -14.05 15.04 -17.49
C CYS A 16 -13.76 13.98 -18.56
N ASP A 17 -12.63 14.08 -19.27
CA ASP A 17 -12.25 13.13 -20.32
C ASP A 17 -11.81 11.78 -19.75
N VAL A 18 -11.33 11.76 -18.50
CA VAL A 18 -10.87 10.55 -17.81
C VAL A 18 -12.02 9.82 -17.12
N VAL A 19 -12.91 10.56 -16.48
CA VAL A 19 -14.02 10.01 -15.68
C VAL A 19 -15.24 9.69 -16.57
N GLY A 20 -15.46 10.47 -17.62
CA GLY A 20 -16.65 10.38 -18.45
C GLY A 20 -17.91 10.67 -17.63
N THR A 21 -18.85 9.73 -17.60
CA THR A 21 -20.13 9.85 -16.89
C THR A 21 -20.11 9.26 -15.47
N HIS A 22 -18.97 8.73 -15.02
CA HIS A 22 -18.88 8.04 -13.74
C HIS A 22 -18.80 9.03 -12.56
N PRO A 23 -19.33 8.68 -11.38
CA PRO A 23 -19.10 9.49 -10.18
C PRO A 23 -17.63 9.41 -9.77
N TYR A 24 -17.11 10.53 -9.24
CA TYR A 24 -15.76 10.61 -8.68
C TYR A 24 -15.78 11.38 -7.37
N ARG A 25 -14.75 11.18 -6.56
CA ARG A 25 -14.52 11.95 -5.33
C ARG A 25 -13.02 12.20 -5.14
N VAL A 26 -12.69 13.33 -4.52
CA VAL A 26 -11.34 13.56 -3.99
C VAL A 26 -11.13 12.59 -2.83
N ASN A 27 -9.99 11.88 -2.82
CA ASN A 27 -9.66 10.92 -1.78
C ASN A 27 -8.18 11.00 -1.40
N ASN A 28 -7.86 11.94 -0.52
CA ASN A 28 -6.52 12.04 0.08
C ASN A 28 -6.40 11.05 1.24
N LYS A 29 -6.25 9.77 0.91
CA LYS A 29 -6.38 8.65 1.85
C LYS A 29 -5.44 8.73 3.08
N HIS A 30 -4.33 9.47 2.99
CA HIS A 30 -3.27 9.44 4.00
C HIS A 30 -2.93 10.80 4.62
N ASP A 31 -3.74 11.84 4.39
CA ASP A 31 -3.54 13.17 4.98
C ASP A 31 -3.63 13.13 6.52
N ASP A 32 -4.33 12.14 7.09
CA ASP A 32 -4.43 11.88 8.53
C ASP A 32 -3.12 11.39 9.15
N LYS A 33 -2.24 10.79 8.34
CA LYS A 33 -1.01 10.12 8.79
C LYS A 33 0.26 10.79 8.30
N TYR A 34 0.22 11.44 7.15
CA TYR A 34 1.39 12.03 6.51
C TYR A 34 1.07 13.43 6.00
N LYS A 35 2.03 14.33 6.19
CA LYS A 35 1.96 15.66 5.61
C LYS A 35 2.24 15.57 4.10
N PRO A 36 1.28 15.92 3.22
CA PRO A 36 1.53 15.93 1.79
C PRO A 36 2.53 17.03 1.43
N PHE A 37 3.18 16.88 0.27
CA PHE A 37 3.99 17.96 -0.28
C PHE A 37 3.13 19.18 -0.64
N PRO A 38 3.74 20.38 -0.69
CA PRO A 38 3.06 21.55 -1.21
C PRO A 38 2.49 21.28 -2.62
N PRO A 39 1.28 21.76 -2.95
CA PRO A 39 0.63 21.48 -4.24
C PRO A 39 1.51 21.81 -5.46
N SER A 40 2.27 22.91 -5.40
CA SER A 40 3.22 23.31 -6.45
C SER A 40 4.29 22.24 -6.71
N LYS A 41 4.83 21.63 -5.65
CA LYS A 41 5.83 20.57 -5.72
C LYS A 41 5.23 19.27 -6.28
N ILE A 42 3.99 18.96 -5.93
CA ILE A 42 3.27 17.80 -6.47
C ILE A 42 3.08 17.96 -7.98
N ILE A 43 2.55 19.10 -8.42
CA ILE A 43 2.33 19.40 -9.85
C ILE A 43 3.66 19.31 -10.61
N GLN A 44 4.72 19.95 -10.11
CA GLN A 44 6.03 19.94 -10.75
C GLN A 44 6.58 18.51 -10.93
N ARG A 45 6.38 17.62 -9.96
CA ARG A 45 6.81 16.22 -10.05
C ARG A 45 5.98 15.43 -11.06
N VAL A 46 4.66 15.60 -11.05
CA VAL A 46 3.77 14.94 -12.00
C VAL A 46 4.12 15.33 -13.43
N GLU A 47 4.33 16.63 -13.68
CA GLU A 47 4.63 17.14 -15.03
C GLU A 47 5.93 16.58 -15.60
N LYS A 48 6.94 16.35 -14.76
CA LYS A 48 8.20 15.72 -15.19
C LYS A 48 8.03 14.27 -15.67
N LEU A 49 7.01 13.57 -15.19
CA LEU A 49 6.75 12.17 -15.52
C LEU A 49 5.79 12.01 -16.71
N VAL A 50 5.09 13.07 -17.14
CA VAL A 50 4.17 12.99 -18.28
C VAL A 50 4.95 12.55 -19.53
N GLY A 51 4.43 11.53 -20.21
CA GLY A 51 5.05 10.94 -21.40
C GLY A 51 6.03 9.80 -21.10
N TRP A 52 6.41 9.57 -19.85
CA TRP A 52 7.26 8.44 -19.49
C TRP A 52 6.48 7.13 -19.56
N GLU A 53 7.11 6.13 -20.17
CA GLU A 53 6.66 4.74 -20.14
C GLU A 53 7.30 4.04 -18.94
N LEU A 54 6.46 3.59 -18.01
CA LEU A 54 6.87 2.85 -16.82
C LEU A 54 6.55 1.37 -17.06
N CYS A 55 7.52 0.48 -16.84
CA CYS A 55 7.25 -0.95 -16.68
C CYS A 55 6.42 -1.11 -15.42
N TYR A 56 5.11 -1.26 -15.60
CA TYR A 56 4.11 -1.00 -14.58
C TYR A 56 2.80 -1.71 -14.91
N SER A 57 2.47 -2.74 -14.13
CA SER A 57 1.16 -3.37 -14.26
C SER A 57 0.06 -2.45 -13.74
N LEU A 58 -1.02 -2.27 -14.51
CA LEU A 58 -2.12 -1.34 -14.22
C LEU A 58 -3.02 -1.77 -13.06
N THR A 59 -2.58 -2.74 -12.26
CA THR A 59 -3.30 -3.22 -11.08
C THR A 59 -3.61 -2.05 -10.13
N SER A 60 -4.74 -2.16 -9.43
CA SER A 60 -5.20 -1.14 -8.47
C SER A 60 -4.15 -0.81 -7.39
N GLN A 61 -3.28 -1.78 -7.06
CA GLN A 61 -2.21 -1.62 -6.08
C GLN A 61 -1.09 -0.71 -6.58
N ASN A 62 -0.66 -0.94 -7.82
CA ASN A 62 0.42 -0.15 -8.40
C ASN A 62 -0.03 1.30 -8.52
N ARG A 63 -1.23 1.56 -9.07
CA ARG A 63 -1.77 2.94 -9.23
C ARG A 63 -1.74 3.76 -7.93
N LYS A 64 -2.02 3.12 -6.79
CA LYS A 64 -1.97 3.76 -5.46
C LYS A 64 -0.54 4.13 -5.07
N HIS A 65 0.44 3.26 -5.34
CA HIS A 65 1.85 3.55 -5.07
C HIS A 65 2.33 4.79 -5.82
N PHE A 66 2.01 4.90 -7.11
CA PHE A 66 2.46 6.03 -7.94
C PHE A 66 1.94 7.37 -7.42
N VAL A 67 0.64 7.44 -7.12
CA VAL A 67 0.04 8.69 -6.58
C VAL A 67 0.57 8.99 -5.17
N ASN A 68 0.79 7.97 -4.35
CA ASN A 68 1.34 8.15 -3.00
C ASN A 68 2.79 8.65 -3.02
N GLU A 69 3.63 8.14 -3.91
CA GLU A 69 5.00 8.63 -4.09
C GLU A 69 5.03 10.10 -4.51
N LEU A 70 4.12 10.49 -5.40
CA LEU A 70 3.98 11.87 -5.86
C LEU A 70 3.52 12.83 -4.75
N CYS A 71 2.51 12.43 -3.97
CA CYS A 71 1.90 13.28 -2.95
C CYS A 71 2.66 13.31 -1.62
N TYR A 72 3.20 12.18 -1.18
CA TYR A 72 3.80 12.02 0.15
C TYR A 72 5.28 11.64 0.12
N GLY A 73 5.84 11.27 -1.04
CA GLY A 73 7.25 10.92 -1.18
C GLY A 73 7.61 9.53 -0.69
N VAL A 74 6.60 8.70 -0.40
CA VAL A 74 6.79 7.32 0.06
C VAL A 74 5.96 6.38 -0.83
N PRO A 75 6.59 5.50 -1.63
CA PRO A 75 5.87 4.49 -2.40
C PRO A 75 5.40 3.38 -1.44
N ARG A 76 4.15 3.44 -0.97
CA ARG A 76 3.56 2.34 -0.18
C ARG A 76 2.17 1.92 -0.66
N SER A 77 1.97 0.60 -0.63
CA SER A 77 0.68 -0.09 -0.77
C SER A 77 0.29 -0.57 0.62
N ASP A 78 -0.95 -0.32 1.01
CA ASP A 78 -1.48 -0.70 2.32
C ASP A 78 -1.36 -2.21 2.60
N GLN A 79 -1.33 -3.06 1.56
CA GLN A 79 -1.25 -4.52 1.74
C GLN A 79 0.02 -5.02 2.39
N VAL A 80 1.19 -4.42 2.11
CA VAL A 80 2.44 -4.85 2.76
C VAL A 80 2.38 -4.54 4.25
N ARG A 81 1.73 -3.43 4.62
CA ARG A 81 1.58 -3.02 6.02
C ARG A 81 0.54 -3.89 6.74
N ASP A 82 -0.56 -4.22 6.08
CA ASP A 82 -1.60 -5.09 6.62
C ASP A 82 -1.09 -6.53 6.79
N ALA A 83 -0.28 -7.04 5.85
CA ALA A 83 0.36 -8.35 5.95
C ALA A 83 1.39 -8.40 7.10
N ILE A 84 2.23 -7.36 7.24
CA ILE A 84 3.19 -7.26 8.34
C ILE A 84 2.48 -7.18 9.70
N MET A 85 1.40 -6.40 9.81
CA MET A 85 0.60 -6.36 11.05
C MET A 85 -0.07 -7.70 11.35
N ALA A 86 -0.65 -8.37 10.35
CA ALA A 86 -1.29 -9.67 10.54
C ALA A 86 -0.30 -10.74 11.02
N VAL A 87 0.91 -10.78 10.45
CA VAL A 87 1.98 -11.69 10.87
C VAL A 87 2.46 -11.37 12.30
N GLY A 88 2.59 -10.09 12.64
CA GLY A 88 2.97 -9.65 13.99
C GLY A 88 1.97 -10.11 15.07
N ILE A 89 0.67 -9.97 14.82
CA ILE A 89 -0.38 -10.41 15.74
C ILE A 89 -0.41 -11.94 15.86
N ALA A 90 -0.33 -12.66 14.74
CA ALA A 90 -0.32 -14.12 14.75
C ALA A 90 0.92 -14.70 15.46
N GLY A 91 2.09 -14.10 15.26
CA GLY A 91 3.35 -14.52 15.88
C GLY A 91 3.35 -14.37 17.41
N VAL A 92 2.83 -13.26 17.93
CA VAL A 92 2.71 -13.04 19.38
C VAL A 92 1.66 -13.99 20.00
N GLY A 93 0.52 -14.19 19.32
CA GLY A 93 -0.54 -15.09 19.78
C GLY A 93 -0.08 -16.55 19.90
N LEU A 94 0.67 -17.05 18.90
CA LEU A 94 1.22 -18.41 18.93
C LEU A 94 2.29 -18.60 20.01
N ALA A 95 3.18 -17.61 20.19
CA ALA A 95 4.20 -17.67 21.23
C ALA A 95 3.60 -17.69 22.66
N ALA A 96 2.59 -16.85 22.91
CA ALA A 96 1.90 -16.82 24.20
C ALA A 96 1.14 -18.12 24.49
N MET A 97 0.42 -18.69 23.50
CA MET A 97 -0.26 -19.97 23.67
C MET A 97 0.71 -21.14 23.89
N GLY A 98 1.85 -21.14 23.18
CA GLY A 98 2.89 -22.15 23.37
C GLY A 98 3.49 -22.15 24.78
N LEU A 99 3.79 -20.96 25.32
CA LEU A 99 4.32 -20.82 26.69
C LEU A 99 3.31 -21.26 27.75
N ILE A 100 2.03 -20.91 27.58
CA ILE A 100 0.94 -21.33 28.49
C ILE A 100 0.77 -22.86 28.44
N GLY A 101 0.76 -23.45 27.24
CA GLY A 101 0.64 -24.91 27.06
C GLY A 101 1.80 -25.70 27.69
N VAL A 102 3.04 -25.19 27.58
CA VAL A 102 4.23 -25.78 28.23
C VAL A 102 4.16 -25.67 29.75
N MET A 103 3.73 -24.53 30.29
CA MET A 103 3.55 -24.35 31.74
C MET A 103 2.49 -25.30 32.31
N PHE A 104 1.33 -25.43 31.66
CA PHE A 104 0.28 -26.37 32.09
C PHE A 104 0.73 -27.83 31.99
N SER A 105 1.48 -28.19 30.95
CA SER A 105 2.00 -29.56 30.77
C SER A 105 3.06 -29.92 31.82
N ARG A 106 3.93 -28.96 32.19
CA ARG A 106 4.91 -29.14 33.28
C ARG A 106 4.23 -29.30 34.64
N ASN A 107 3.18 -28.55 34.93
CA ASN A 107 2.45 -28.64 36.19
C ASN A 107 1.73 -29.99 36.36
N LYS A 108 1.19 -30.58 35.27
CA LYS A 108 0.64 -31.94 35.32
C LYS A 108 1.68 -33.02 35.60
N LYS A 109 2.88 -32.93 35.02
CA LYS A 109 3.97 -33.90 35.23
C LYS A 109 4.61 -33.83 36.62
N GLN A 110 4.46 -32.72 37.34
CA GLN A 110 4.95 -32.56 38.72
C GLN A 110 3.98 -33.10 39.78
N LYS A 111 2.72 -33.39 39.41
CA LYS A 111 1.67 -33.90 40.30
C LYS A 111 1.41 -35.40 40.14
N GLN A 112 2.32 -36.12 39.48
CA GLN A 112 2.29 -37.57 39.26
C GLN A 112 3.57 -38.17 39.84
#